data_AF-A0A8X6R9J3-F1
#
_entry.id   AF-A0A8X6R9J3-F1
#
_cell.length_a   1.000
_cell.length_b   1.000
_cell.length_c   1.000
_cell.angle_alpha   90.00
_cell.angle_beta   90.00
_cell.angle_gamma   90.00
#
_symmetry.space_group_name_H-M   'P 1'
#
loop_
_entity.id
_entity.type
_entity.pdbx_description
1 polymer ?
#
loop_
_entity_poly.entity_id
_entity_poly.type
_entity_poly.pdbx_seq_one_letter_code
_entity_poly.pdbx_strand_id
1 'polypeptide(L)' 'MPFEFKRLQFPVRLAFAMTINKAQGQSLQVCGLNLENPCFSHGQLYVACSRVGKPSDLFVYAPDGKTRNIVYPTALQ' A
#
# COMPACT_ATOMS: atom_id res chain seq x y z
N MET A 1 -5.10 -1.07 -36.81
CA MET A 1 -6.52 -1.12 -36.38
C MET A 1 -6.55 -1.09 -34.86
N PRO A 2 -7.01 -0.02 -34.22
CA PRO A 2 -7.28 -0.05 -32.78
C PRO A 2 -8.43 -1.03 -32.53
N PHE A 3 -8.25 -1.98 -31.62
CA PHE A 3 -9.31 -2.88 -31.19
C PHE A 3 -9.85 -2.42 -29.85
N GLU A 4 -11.16 -2.50 -29.66
CA GLU A 4 -11.77 -2.21 -28.36
C GLU A 4 -11.66 -3.44 -27.45
N PHE A 5 -10.85 -3.33 -26.40
CA PHE A 5 -10.73 -4.39 -25.40
C PHE A 5 -11.86 -4.28 -24.37
N LYS A 6 -12.75 -5.28 -24.35
CA LYS A 6 -13.81 -5.40 -23.33
C LYS A 6 -13.46 -6.51 -22.33
N ARG A 7 -13.45 -6.18 -21.04
CA ARG A 7 -13.25 -7.14 -19.94
C ARG A 7 -14.60 -7.51 -19.32
N LEU A 8 -14.96 -8.79 -19.37
CA LEU A 8 -16.10 -9.35 -18.63
C LEU A 8 -15.58 -10.18 -17.46
N GLN A 9 -15.82 -9.71 -16.23
CA GLN A 9 -15.42 -10.41 -15.00
C GLN A 9 -16.32 -9.95 -13.85
N PHE A 10 -16.57 -10.84 -12.89
CA PHE A 10 -17.27 -10.46 -11.65
C PHE A 10 -16.47 -9.40 -10.87
N PRO A 11 -17.12 -8.38 -10.28
CA PRO A 11 -16.43 -7.30 -9.58
C PRO A 11 -15.99 -7.72 -8.15
N VAL A 12 -15.39 -8.91 -8.02
CA VAL A 12 -14.94 -9.47 -6.75
C VAL A 12 -13.46 -9.82 -6.82
N ARG A 13 -12.75 -9.64 -5.69
CA ARG A 13 -11.34 -10.02 -5.53
C ARG A 13 -11.12 -10.54 -4.11
N LEU A 14 -10.27 -11.54 -3.96
CA LEU A 14 -9.75 -11.89 -2.64
C LEU A 14 -8.99 -10.68 -2.08
N ALA A 15 -9.33 -10.27 -0.86
CA ALA A 15 -8.85 -9.02 -0.27
C ALA A 15 -8.25 -9.19 1.13
N PHE A 16 -7.86 -10.41 1.52
CA PHE A 16 -7.18 -10.64 2.79
C PHE A 16 -5.82 -9.92 2.85
N ALA A 17 -5.10 -9.93 1.73
CA ALA A 17 -3.92 -9.11 1.51
C ALA A 17 -4.11 -8.29 0.23
N MET A 18 -3.68 -7.03 0.26
CA MET A 18 -3.69 -6.16 -0.90
C MET A 18 -2.40 -5.33 -0.95
N THR A 19 -2.05 -4.88 -2.16
CA THR A 19 -0.90 -4.01 -2.32
C THR A 19 -1.18 -2.61 -1.78
N ILE A 20 -0.14 -1.90 -1.35
CA ILE A 20 -0.22 -0.51 -0.88
C ILE A 20 -0.97 0.39 -1.88
N ASN A 21 -0.65 0.25 -3.17
CA ASN A 21 -1.31 1.01 -4.24
C ASN A 21 -2.81 0.73 -4.35
N LYS A 22 -3.26 -0.49 -4.01
CA LYS A 22 -4.69 -0.85 -3.99
C LYS A 22 -5.39 -0.38 -2.72
N ALA A 23 -4.69 -0.31 -1.60
CA ALA A 23 -5.20 0.22 -0.35
C ALA A 23 -5.34 1.75 -0.36
N GLN A 24 -4.67 2.45 -1.28
CA GLN A 24 -4.79 3.90 -1.42
C GLN A 24 -6.26 4.33 -1.58
N GLY A 25 -6.69 5.27 -0.75
CA GLY A 25 -8.08 5.73 -0.68
C GLY A 25 -8.98 4.93 0.26
N GLN A 26 -8.51 3.82 0.83
CA GLN A 26 -9.25 3.02 1.81
C GLN A 26 -8.91 3.43 3.24
N SER A 27 -9.87 3.22 4.14
CA SER A 27 -9.69 3.30 5.60
C SER A 27 -9.90 1.90 6.18
N LEU A 28 -8.90 1.42 6.92
CA LEU A 28 -8.88 0.09 7.54
C LEU A 28 -8.95 0.26 9.07
N GLN A 29 -9.72 -0.60 9.73
CA GLN A 29 -9.81 -0.60 11.19
C GLN A 29 -8.52 -1.17 11.82
N VAL A 30 -7.99 -2.24 11.24
CA VAL A 30 -6.76 -2.92 11.66
C VAL A 30 -6.00 -3.33 10.41
N CYS A 31 -4.67 -3.21 10.42
CA CYS A 31 -3.84 -3.56 9.26
C CYS A 31 -2.51 -4.20 9.68
N GLY A 32 -2.13 -5.27 8.98
CA GLY A 32 -0.77 -5.79 8.95
C GLY A 32 -0.01 -5.27 7.73
N LEU A 33 1.14 -4.65 7.94
CA LEU A 33 2.03 -4.16 6.90
C LEU A 33 3.26 -5.07 6.80
N ASN A 34 3.35 -5.83 5.72
CA ASN A 34 4.52 -6.65 5.41
C ASN A 34 5.55 -5.84 4.60
N LEU A 35 6.72 -5.59 5.18
CA LEU A 35 7.88 -4.93 4.58
C LEU A 35 9.08 -5.88 4.43
N GLU A 36 8.84 -7.18 4.28
CA GLU A 36 9.87 -8.17 3.90
C GLU A 36 10.67 -7.67 2.70
N ASN A 37 9.98 -7.08 1.72
CA ASN A 37 10.58 -6.29 0.65
C ASN A 37 10.33 -4.80 0.92
N PRO A 38 11.36 -3.93 0.80
CA PRO A 38 11.20 -2.50 1.03
C PRO A 38 10.26 -1.87 0.00
N CYS A 39 9.60 -0.76 0.38
CA CYS A 39 8.89 0.08 -0.59
C CYS A 39 9.84 0.53 -1.71
N PHE A 40 9.30 0.72 -2.92
CA PHE A 40 10.09 1.05 -4.11
C PHE A 40 9.81 2.45 -4.67
N SER A 41 8.78 3.13 -4.18
CA SER A 41 8.39 4.47 -4.64
C SER A 41 8.14 5.42 -3.48
N HIS A 42 8.26 6.72 -3.78
CA HIS A 42 7.95 7.78 -2.84
C HIS A 42 6.52 7.69 -2.30
N GLY A 43 6.37 7.97 -1.01
CA GLY A 43 5.06 8.04 -0.36
C GLY A 43 4.39 6.69 -0.10
N GLN A 44 4.90 5.56 -0.59
CA GLN A 44 4.27 4.25 -0.38
C GLN A 44 4.19 3.86 1.10
N LEU A 45 5.29 4.04 1.84
CA LEU A 45 5.30 3.77 3.28
C LEU A 45 4.28 4.65 4.01
N TYR A 46 4.18 5.93 3.65
CA TYR A 46 3.19 6.85 4.19
C TYR A 46 1.76 6.42 3.83
N VAL A 47 1.49 6.05 2.57
CA VAL A 47 0.18 5.55 2.14
C VAL A 47 -0.20 4.33 2.96
N ALA A 48 0.70 3.37 3.15
CA ALA A 48 0.44 2.17 3.93
C ALA A 48 0.09 2.49 5.39
N CYS A 49 0.93 3.28 6.08
CA CYS A 49 0.73 3.62 7.48
C CYS A 49 -0.53 4.47 7.71
N SER A 50 -0.88 5.34 6.76
CA SER A 50 -2.07 6.22 6.85
C SER A 50 -3.39 5.50 6.60
N ARG A 51 -3.39 4.19 6.29
CA ARG A 51 -4.65 3.44 6.09
C ARG A 51 -5.38 3.17 7.40
N VAL A 52 -4.71 3.21 8.54
CA VAL A 52 -5.32 3.01 9.86
C VAL A 52 -5.40 4.32 10.64
N GLY A 53 -6.41 4.43 11.51
CA GLY A 53 -6.63 5.62 12.33
C GLY A 53 -5.75 5.69 13.59
N LYS A 54 -5.40 4.55 14.17
CA LYS A 54 -4.63 4.47 15.42
C LYS A 54 -3.34 3.67 15.21
N PRO A 55 -2.20 4.11 15.75
CA PRO A 55 -0.96 3.35 15.68
C PRO A 55 -1.03 1.96 16.34
N SER A 56 -1.87 1.79 17.36
CA SER A 56 -2.09 0.49 18.04
C SER A 56 -2.66 -0.58 17.11
N ASP A 57 -3.31 -0.16 16.03
CA ASP A 57 -4.03 -1.03 15.10
C ASP A 57 -3.21 -1.30 13.82
N LEU A 58 -1.95 -0.80 13.78
CA LEU A 58 -0.97 -1.05 12.73
C LEU A 58 0.11 -2.01 13.22
N PHE A 59 0.17 -3.20 12.62
CA PHE A 59 1.21 -4.18 12.88
C PHE A 59 2.20 -4.19 11.73
N VAL A 60 3.47 -3.87 11.99
CA VAL A 60 4.49 -3.78 10.94
C VAL A 60 5.47 -4.93 11.09
N TYR A 61 5.65 -5.71 10.03
CA TYR A 61 6.75 -6.66 9.89
C TYR A 61 7.81 -6.03 8.98
N ALA A 62 9.05 -5.93 9.47
CA ALA A 62 10.19 -5.49 8.69
C ALA A 62 11.42 -6.30 9.11
N PRO A 63 12.24 -6.80 8.16
CA PRO A 63 13.53 -7.38 8.47
C PRO A 63 14.36 -6.42 9.32
N ASP A 64 14.98 -6.92 10.38
CA ASP A 64 15.81 -6.13 11.32
C ASP A 64 15.08 -4.96 12.02
N GLY A 65 13.75 -4.93 11.97
CA GLY A 65 12.93 -3.85 12.53
C GLY A 65 13.12 -2.50 11.83
N LYS A 66 13.68 -2.48 10.62
CA LYS A 66 13.98 -1.25 9.86
C LYS A 66 13.54 -1.36 8.41
N THR A 67 13.21 -0.22 7.81
CA THR A 67 12.88 -0.14 6.39
C THR A 67 13.41 1.16 5.80
N ARG A 68 13.66 1.17 4.49
CA ARG A 68 14.11 2.38 3.77
C ARG A 68 12.90 3.25 3.45
N ASN A 69 12.86 4.46 3.99
CA ASN A 69 11.91 5.47 3.55
C ASN A 69 12.38 6.09 2.22
N ILE A 70 11.58 5.94 1.16
CA ILE A 70 11.87 6.54 -0.14
C ILE A 70 11.24 7.92 -0.20
N VAL A 71 12.08 8.94 -0.27
CA VAL A 71 11.67 10.35 -0.32
C VAL A 71 12.22 10.99 -1.57
N TYR A 72 11.36 11.59 -2.40
CA TYR A 72 11.77 12.43 -3.53
C TYR A 72 11.75 13.89 -3.07
N PRO A 73 12.92 14.56 -2.92
CA PRO A 73 12.97 15.92 -2.38
C PRO A 73 12.17 16.94 -3.19
N THR A 74 12.06 16.74 -4.50
CA THR A 74 11.26 17.58 -5.40
C THR A 74 9.76 17.57 -5.10
N ALA A 75 9.26 16.54 -4.42
CA ALA A 75 7.85 16.45 -4.02
C ALA A 75 7.56 17.16 -2.68
N LEU A 76 8.59 17.69 -2.01
CA LEU A 76 8.48 18.42 -0.75
C LEU A 76 8.62 19.95 -0.91
N GLN A 77 8.84 20.42 -2.14
CA GLN A 77 8.84 21.84 -2.53
C GLN A 77 7.43 22.30 -2.88
#